data_AF-G4SXJ5-F1
#
_entry.id   AF-G4SXJ5-F1
#
_cell.length_a   1.000
_cell.length_b   1.000
_cell.length_c   1.000
_cell.angle_alpha   90.00
_cell.angle_beta   90.00
_cell.angle_gamma   90.00
#
_symmetry.space_group_name_H-M   'P 1'
#
loop_
_entity.id
_entity.type
_entity.pdbx_description
1 polymer ?
#
loop_
_entity_poly.entity_id
_entity_poly.type
_entity_poly.pdbx_seq_one_letter_code
_entity_poly.pdbx_strand_id
1 'polypeptide(L)' 'MKIQWDKQTCSHSGNCVKSLPEVFKVVDGQFVIEPDKATDAEVVKVINQCPSGALKRVD' A
#
# COMPACT_ATOMS: atom_id res chain seq x y z
N MET A 1 -4.24 -10.42 -5.55
CA MET A 1 -4.05 -9.23 -6.44
C MET A 1 -2.56 -8.87 -6.55
N LYS A 2 -2.14 -8.14 -7.60
CA LYS A 2 -0.80 -7.52 -7.66
C LYS A 2 -0.90 -6.02 -7.38
N ILE A 3 0.11 -5.49 -6.70
CA ILE A 3 0.21 -4.07 -6.31
C ILE A 3 1.58 -3.57 -6.71
N GLN A 4 1.59 -2.43 -7.38
CA GLN A 4 2.80 -1.68 -7.67
C GLN A 4 2.92 -0.50 -6.70
N TRP A 5 4.13 -0.28 -6.20
CA TRP A 5 4.51 0.90 -5.44
C TRP A 5 5.62 1.64 -6.17
N ASP A 6 5.38 2.92 -6.46
CA ASP A 6 6.38 3.83 -7.01
C ASP A 6 7.03 4.66 -5.89
N LYS A 7 8.29 4.34 -5.57
CA LYS A 7 9.06 5.03 -4.55
C LYS A 7 9.34 6.49 -4.89
N GLN A 8 9.48 6.86 -6.17
CA GLN A 8 9.77 8.25 -6.58
C GLN A 8 8.54 9.15 -6.42
N THR A 9 7.34 8.59 -6.64
CA THR A 9 6.07 9.30 -6.47
C THR A 9 5.59 9.31 -5.01
N CYS A 10 6.05 8.37 -4.18
CA CYS A 10 5.60 8.23 -2.79
C CYS A 10 5.92 9.48 -1.94
N SER A 11 4.87 10.13 -1.42
CA SER A 11 4.98 11.29 -0.52
C SER A 11 5.13 10.93 0.97
N HIS A 12 5.24 9.64 1.32
CA HIS A 12 5.37 9.16 2.70
C HIS A 12 4.27 9.66 3.66
N SER A 13 3.02 9.83 3.18
CA SER A 13 1.89 10.31 4.03
C SER A 13 1.57 9.40 5.22
N GLY A 14 1.93 8.12 5.12
CA GLY A 14 1.65 7.10 6.14
C GLY A 14 0.21 6.59 6.14
N ASN A 15 -0.64 6.99 5.20
CA ASN A 15 -2.02 6.50 5.13
C ASN A 15 -2.07 4.98 4.97
N CYS A 16 -1.25 4.42 4.08
CA CYS A 16 -1.25 2.98 3.82
C CYS A 16 -0.90 2.16 5.07
N VAL A 17 0.23 2.47 5.72
CA VAL A 17 0.71 1.74 6.89
C VAL A 17 -0.15 1.94 8.14
N LYS A 18 -0.92 3.03 8.23
CA LYS A 18 -1.85 3.29 9.34
C LYS A 18 -3.21 2.66 9.10
N SER A 19 -3.67 2.60 7.86
CA SER A 19 -5.01 2.11 7.51
C SER A 19 -5.11 0.60 7.43
N LEU A 20 -4.04 -0.10 7.02
CA LEU A 20 -4.03 -1.56 6.87
C LEU A 20 -2.61 -2.13 7.12
N PRO A 21 -2.10 -2.05 8.37
CA PRO A 21 -0.72 -2.43 8.74
C PRO A 21 -0.38 -3.90 8.51
N GLU A 22 -1.38 -4.78 8.45
CA GLU A 22 -1.21 -6.19 8.10
C GLU A 22 -0.82 -6.38 6.62
N VAL A 23 -1.17 -5.44 5.74
CA VAL A 23 -0.83 -5.46 4.30
C VAL A 23 0.34 -4.53 4.01
N PHE A 24 0.29 -3.26 4.44
CA PHE A 24 1.31 -2.26 4.15
C PHE A 24 2.14 -1.98 5.39
N LYS A 25 3.42 -2.31 5.38
CA LYS A 25 4.28 -2.13 6.56
C LYS A 25 5.72 -1.83 6.20
N VAL A 26 6.44 -1.30 7.18
CA VAL A 26 7.90 -1.16 7.10
C VAL A 26 8.52 -2.22 8.01
N VAL A 27 9.33 -3.10 7.42
CA VAL A 27 10.08 -4.13 8.13
C VAL A 27 11.56 -3.89 7.84
N ASP A 28 12.38 -3.70 8.87
CA ASP A 28 13.81 -3.43 8.75
C ASP A 28 14.15 -2.27 7.78
N GLY A 29 13.32 -1.22 7.80
CA GLY A 29 13.47 -0.04 6.94
C GLY A 29 13.02 -0.23 5.49
N GLN A 30 12.52 -1.41 5.13
CA GLN A 30 11.99 -1.71 3.80
C GLN A 30 10.46 -1.67 3.80
N PHE A 31 9.88 -1.07 2.76
CA PHE A 31 8.43 -1.08 2.57
C PHE A 31 7.99 -2.41 1.96
N VAL A 32 7.13 -3.13 2.68
CA VAL A 32 6.62 -4.47 2.36
C VAL A 32 5.12 -4.39 2.12
N ILE A 33 4.64 -5.12 1.11
CA ILE A 33 3.22 -5.21 0.75
C ILE A 33 2.82 -6.69 0.71
N GLU A 34 1.91 -7.10 1.60
CA GLU A 34 1.38 -8.46 1.72
C GLU A 34 -0.13 -8.47 1.42
N PRO A 35 -0.55 -8.43 0.15
CA PRO A 35 -1.95 -8.22 -0.23
C PRO A 35 -2.89 -9.35 0.18
N ASP A 36 -2.37 -10.53 0.51
CA ASP A 36 -3.09 -11.72 0.96
C ASP A 36 -3.52 -11.68 2.43
N LYS A 37 -3.11 -10.65 3.19
CA LYS A 37 -3.48 -10.47 4.61
C LYS A 37 -4.83 -9.80 4.84
N ALA A 38 -5.48 -9.32 3.79
CA ALA A 38 -6.79 -8.69 3.85
C ALA A 38 -7.62 -9.02 2.59
N THR A 39 -8.88 -8.60 2.56
CA THR A 39 -9.70 -8.75 1.35
C THR A 39 -9.27 -7.78 0.26
N ASP A 40 -9.44 -8.16 -1.02
CA ASP A 40 -9.17 -7.28 -2.16
C ASP A 40 -9.89 -5.91 -2.02
N ALA A 41 -11.09 -5.89 -1.44
CA ALA A 41 -11.86 -4.67 -1.22
C ALA A 41 -11.19 -3.72 -0.20
N GLU A 42 -10.69 -4.25 0.92
CA GLU A 42 -9.96 -3.47 1.92
C GLU A 42 -8.65 -2.91 1.36
N VAL A 43 -7.93 -3.73 0.60
CA VAL A 43 -6.68 -3.33 -0.02
C VAL A 43 -6.91 -2.23 -1.06
N VAL A 44 -7.91 -2.37 -1.94
CA VAL A 44 -8.27 -1.33 -2.92
C VAL A 44 -8.69 -0.03 -2.25
N LYS A 45 -9.44 -0.10 -1.14
CA LYS A 45 -9.82 1.08 -0.35
C LYS A 45 -8.58 1.86 0.10
N VAL A 46 -7.56 1.18 0.59
CA VAL A 46 -6.32 1.82 1.05
C VAL A 46 -5.45 2.33 -0.12
N ILE A 47 -5.40 1.60 -1.24
CA ILE A 47 -4.74 2.09 -2.47
C ILE A 47 -5.33 3.44 -2.89
N ASN A 48 -6.67 3.57 -2.89
CA ASN A 48 -7.38 4.80 -3.26
C ASN A 48 -7.19 5.96 -2.25
N GLN A 49 -6.70 5.68 -1.04
CA GLN A 49 -6.37 6.70 -0.04
C GLN A 49 -4.93 7.23 -0.16
N CYS A 50 -4.14 6.73 -1.12
CA CYS A 50 -2.79 7.22 -1.39
C CYS A 50 -2.86 8.59 -2.08
N PRO A 51 -2.50 9.71 -1.40
CA PRO A 51 -2.71 11.05 -1.95
C PRO A 51 -1.77 11.37 -3.13
N SER A 52 -0.64 10.67 -3.23
CA SER A 52 0.32 10.82 -4.32
C SER A 52 0.04 9.93 -5.53
N GLY A 53 -0.87 8.94 -5.41
CA GLY A 53 -1.07 7.94 -6.46
C GLY A 53 0.10 6.96 -6.63
N ALA A 54 1.00 6.87 -5.65
CA ALA A 54 2.16 5.98 -5.66
C ALA A 54 1.82 4.49 -5.54
N LEU A 55 0.62 4.15 -5.03
CA LEU A 55 0.10 2.79 -4.97
C LEU A 55 -0.89 2.57 -6.11
N LYS A 56 -0.72 1.48 -6.85
CA LYS A 56 -1.65 1.08 -7.93
C LYS A 56 -1.90 -0.41 -7.89
N ARG A 57 -3.16 -0.81 -8.09
CA ARG A 57 -3.48 -2.18 -8.48
C ARG A 57 -3.02 -2.38 -9.92
N VAL A 58 -2.35 -3.50 -10.17
CA VAL A 58 -1.94 -3.92 -11.52
C VAL A 58 -2.38 -5.37 -11.71
N ASP A 59 -2.72 -5.74 -12.95
CA ASP A 59 -3.08 -7.11 -13.33
C ASP A 59 -1.84 -7.89 -13.80
#